data_AF-A0A4Q5Z1V8-F1
#
_entry.id   AF-A0A4Q5Z1V8-F1
#
_cell.length_a   1.000
_cell.length_b   1.000
_cell.length_c   1.000
_cell.angle_alpha   90.00
_cell.angle_beta   90.00
_cell.angle_gamma   90.00
#
_symmetry.space_group_name_H-M   'P 1'
#
loop_
_entity.id
_entity.type
_entity.pdbx_description
1 polymer ?
#
loop_
_entity_poly.entity_id
_entity_poly.type
_entity_poly.pdbx_seq_one_letter_code
_entity_poly.pdbx_strand_id
1 'polypeptide(L)'
;CDNAPCENVCPVAATNHSAEGINQMAYNRCIGTRYCANNCPFKVRRFNWSDYMGADSFPDNQDQQLVGKLDPVVHQMNDELTRMVLNPDVTVRSRGVMEKCSFCIQRTQAAKLTAKKEGRVLADGEAKTACQQACAGDAIVFGNVHDKQSQVTKVRLDNPQRSYYVLEQLHVLPNVTYLAKIRNTDEIIETGHHGAEAEHEATVPAAGHEEVKH
;
A
#
# COMPACT_ATOMS: atom_id res chain seq x y z
N CYS A 1 5.23 -3.07 9.19
CA CYS A 1 5.11 -2.93 10.65
C CYS A 1 6.08 -3.94 11.17
N ASP A 2 7.26 -3.53 11.60
CA ASP A 2 8.28 -4.48 12.07
C ASP A 2 7.80 -5.18 13.34
N ASN A 3 7.13 -4.45 14.22
CA ASN A 3 6.34 -5.02 15.31
C ASN A 3 4.88 -5.21 14.86
N ALA A 4 4.61 -6.25 14.06
CA ALA A 4 3.29 -6.51 13.51
C ALA A 4 2.36 -7.25 14.49
N PRO A 5 1.35 -6.58 15.09
CA PRO A 5 0.41 -7.25 16.00
C PRO A 5 -0.43 -8.33 15.29
N CYS A 6 -0.63 -8.20 13.98
CA CYS A 6 -1.39 -9.16 13.17
C CYS A 6 -0.67 -10.49 12.88
N GLU A 7 0.61 -10.63 13.22
CA GLU A 7 1.37 -11.89 13.07
C GLU A 7 1.19 -12.81 14.27
N ASN A 8 1.48 -12.30 15.47
CA ASN A 8 1.45 -13.07 16.72
C ASN A 8 0.09 -13.69 17.05
N VAL A 9 -0.98 -13.19 16.44
CA VAL A 9 -2.36 -13.64 16.65
C VAL A 9 -2.83 -14.71 15.65
N CYS A 10 -2.01 -15.07 14.66
CA CYS A 10 -2.38 -16.10 13.69
C CYS A 10 -2.05 -17.51 14.24
N PRO A 11 -3.04 -18.36 14.55
CA PRO A 11 -2.79 -19.66 15.19
C PRO A 11 -2.07 -20.66 14.28
N VAL A 12 -2.05 -20.42 12.97
CA VAL A 12 -1.46 -21.32 11.95
C VAL A 12 -0.24 -20.71 11.26
N ALA A 13 0.24 -19.56 11.74
CA ALA A 13 1.37 -18.82 11.17
C ALA A 13 1.22 -18.54 9.66
N ALA A 14 0.02 -18.17 9.21
CA ALA A 14 -0.23 -17.76 7.83
C ALA A 14 0.30 -16.34 7.52
N THR A 15 0.73 -15.61 8.55
CA THR A 15 1.31 -14.26 8.45
C THR A 15 2.66 -14.26 9.15
N ASN A 16 3.70 -13.85 8.42
CA ASN A 16 5.08 -13.86 8.89
C ASN A 16 5.85 -12.67 8.31
N HIS A 17 6.90 -12.22 9.00
CA HIS A 17 7.85 -11.28 8.42
C HIS A 17 8.78 -11.98 7.42
N SER A 18 9.02 -11.32 6.29
CA SER A 18 10.16 -11.62 5.43
C SER A 18 11.45 -11.05 6.02
N ALA A 19 12.60 -11.60 5.60
CA ALA A 19 13.90 -11.02 5.93
C ALA A 19 14.11 -9.59 5.39
N GLU A 20 13.20 -9.11 4.53
CA GLU A 20 13.24 -7.77 3.91
C GLU A 20 12.36 -6.76 4.66
N GLY A 21 11.76 -7.14 5.79
CA GLY A 21 10.85 -6.27 6.54
C GLY A 21 9.44 -6.16 5.92
N ILE A 22 9.10 -7.05 4.98
CA ILE A 22 7.75 -7.12 4.41
C ILE A 22 6.96 -8.17 5.19
N ASN A 23 5.85 -7.76 5.79
CA ASN A 23 4.87 -8.70 6.29
C ASN A 23 4.31 -9.52 5.12
N GLN A 24 4.41 -10.84 5.14
CA GLN A 24 3.89 -11.72 4.09
C GLN A 24 2.54 -12.31 4.53
N MET A 25 1.72 -12.68 3.55
CA MET A 25 0.45 -13.36 3.76
C MET A 25 0.47 -14.63 2.92
N ALA A 26 0.62 -15.79 3.57
CA ALA A 26 0.50 -17.09 2.93
C ALA A 26 -0.98 -17.47 2.82
N TYR A 27 -1.58 -17.19 1.66
CA TYR A 27 -3.01 -17.36 1.43
C TYR A 27 -3.49 -18.80 1.64
N ASN A 28 -2.72 -19.78 1.17
CA ASN A 28 -3.01 -21.22 1.29
C ASN A 28 -2.91 -21.76 2.73
N ARG A 29 -2.24 -21.04 3.64
CA ARG A 29 -2.13 -21.43 5.05
C ARG A 29 -3.25 -20.83 5.91
N CYS A 30 -3.97 -19.84 5.40
CA CYS A 30 -5.00 -19.14 6.16
C CYS A 30 -6.24 -20.00 6.36
N ILE A 31 -6.64 -20.20 7.62
CA ILE A 31 -7.85 -20.95 8.00
C ILE A 31 -9.06 -20.05 8.31
N GLY A 32 -8.96 -18.74 8.05
CA GLY A 32 -10.10 -17.83 8.19
C GLY A 32 -10.52 -17.45 9.61
N THR A 33 -9.63 -17.55 10.61
CA THR A 33 -9.96 -17.13 11.99
C THR A 33 -10.26 -15.64 12.14
N ARG A 34 -9.83 -14.80 11.18
CA ARG A 34 -10.02 -13.34 11.13
C ARG A 34 -9.41 -12.55 12.29
N TYR A 35 -8.75 -13.20 13.25
CA TYR A 35 -8.19 -12.51 14.42
C TYR A 35 -7.06 -11.53 14.05
N CYS A 36 -6.32 -11.81 12.97
CA CYS A 36 -5.35 -10.89 12.39
C CYS A 36 -5.96 -9.58 11.86
N ALA A 37 -7.25 -9.57 11.49
CA ALA A 37 -7.96 -8.34 11.12
C ALA A 37 -8.27 -7.50 12.36
N ASN A 38 -8.74 -8.15 13.43
CA ASN A 38 -9.07 -7.48 14.68
C ASN A 38 -7.83 -6.82 15.30
N ASN A 39 -6.70 -7.53 15.34
CA ASN A 39 -5.47 -7.00 15.93
C ASN A 39 -4.71 -6.01 15.03
N CYS A 40 -5.10 -5.85 13.76
CA CYS A 40 -4.51 -4.84 12.91
C CYS A 40 -5.08 -3.46 13.27
N PRO A 41 -4.27 -2.50 13.77
CA PRO A 41 -4.78 -1.19 14.17
C PRO A 41 -5.32 -0.40 12.97
N PHE A 42 -4.76 -0.61 11.78
CA PHE A 42 -5.19 0.06 10.55
C PHE A 42 -6.37 -0.61 9.85
N LYS A 43 -6.79 -1.81 10.29
CA LYS A 43 -7.87 -2.60 9.65
C LYS A 43 -7.71 -2.74 8.13
N VAL A 44 -6.47 -2.91 7.65
CA VAL A 44 -6.13 -3.07 6.22
C VAL A 44 -6.12 -4.52 5.73
N ARG A 45 -6.49 -5.46 6.61
CA ARG A 45 -6.69 -6.86 6.22
C ARG A 45 -8.14 -7.02 5.73
N ARG A 46 -8.31 -7.58 4.54
CA ARG A 46 -9.62 -7.85 3.92
C ARG A 46 -9.88 -9.34 3.97
N PHE A 47 -11.13 -9.73 4.20
CA PHE A 47 -11.50 -11.14 4.33
C PHE A 47 -12.41 -11.53 3.16
N ASN A 48 -12.11 -12.67 2.56
CA ASN A 48 -12.97 -13.24 1.53
C ASN A 48 -14.13 -13.97 2.19
N TRP A 49 -15.27 -13.28 2.35
CA TRP A 49 -16.47 -13.83 2.98
C TRP A 49 -17.12 -14.92 2.13
N SER A 50 -17.29 -14.61 0.85
CA SER A 50 -17.90 -15.48 -0.14
C SER A 50 -16.85 -15.97 -1.11
N ASP A 51 -17.21 -16.99 -1.91
CA ASP A 51 -16.40 -17.34 -3.06
C ASP A 51 -16.69 -16.37 -4.20
N TYR A 52 -15.91 -15.29 -4.25
CA TYR A 52 -16.01 -14.27 -5.30
C TYR A 52 -15.53 -14.78 -6.66
N MET A 53 -14.80 -15.89 -6.67
CA MET A 53 -14.21 -16.44 -7.89
C MET A 53 -15.07 -17.56 -8.46
N GLY A 54 -15.98 -18.16 -7.68
CA GLY A 54 -16.74 -19.35 -8.06
C GLY A 54 -15.79 -20.43 -8.56
N ALA A 55 -14.92 -20.92 -7.68
CA ALA A 55 -13.76 -21.72 -8.07
C ALA A 55 -14.18 -22.96 -8.88
N ASP A 56 -13.55 -23.14 -10.04
CA ASP A 56 -13.59 -24.30 -10.96
C ASP A 56 -13.03 -25.60 -10.33
N SER A 57 -13.12 -25.71 -9.00
CA SER A 57 -12.67 -26.87 -8.24
C SER A 57 -13.67 -28.02 -8.30
N PHE A 58 -14.86 -27.78 -8.85
CA PHE A 58 -15.94 -28.75 -8.98
C PHE A 58 -16.58 -28.65 -10.37
N PRO A 59 -16.83 -29.78 -11.05
CA PRO A 59 -17.67 -29.81 -12.25
C PRO A 59 -19.02 -29.11 -12.00
N ASP A 60 -19.55 -28.43 -13.01
CA ASP A 60 -20.89 -27.82 -13.03
C ASP A 60 -21.10 -26.62 -12.06
N ASN A 61 -20.03 -26.02 -11.56
CA ASN A 61 -20.10 -24.85 -10.66
C ASN A 61 -20.63 -23.56 -11.32
N GLN A 62 -20.78 -23.55 -12.65
CA GLN A 62 -21.41 -22.47 -13.43
C GLN A 62 -22.84 -22.79 -13.86
N ASP A 63 -23.33 -24.02 -13.61
CA ASP A 63 -24.69 -24.37 -13.95
C ASP A 63 -25.65 -23.68 -12.98
N GLN A 64 -26.28 -22.61 -13.47
CA GLN A 64 -27.25 -21.83 -12.69
C GLN A 64 -28.47 -22.65 -12.25
N GLN A 65 -28.71 -23.83 -12.84
CA GLN A 65 -29.75 -24.77 -12.40
C GLN A 65 -29.34 -25.54 -11.13
N LEU A 66 -28.04 -25.80 -10.95
CA LEU A 66 -27.46 -26.50 -9.79
C LEU A 66 -27.06 -25.54 -8.66
N VAL A 67 -26.46 -24.39 -9.00
CA VAL A 67 -25.83 -23.48 -8.03
C VAL A 67 -26.71 -22.25 -7.72
N GLY A 68 -27.83 -22.08 -8.43
CA GLY A 68 -28.70 -20.92 -8.34
C GLY A 68 -28.17 -19.70 -9.13
N LYS A 69 -28.88 -18.57 -9.08
CA LYS A 69 -28.43 -17.33 -9.74
C LYS A 69 -27.14 -16.82 -9.09
N LEU A 70 -26.02 -17.05 -9.77
CA LEU A 70 -24.72 -16.49 -9.43
C LEU A 70 -24.75 -14.96 -9.57
N ASP A 71 -24.03 -14.27 -8.69
CA ASP A 71 -23.81 -12.84 -8.80
C ASP A 71 -23.11 -12.53 -10.15
N PRO A 72 -23.53 -11.48 -10.88
CA PRO A 72 -22.94 -11.14 -12.18
C PRO A 72 -21.43 -10.93 -12.12
N VAL A 73 -20.89 -10.47 -10.98
CA VAL A 73 -19.45 -10.35 -10.77
C VAL A 73 -18.78 -11.72 -10.79
N VAL A 74 -19.35 -12.73 -10.10
CA VAL A 74 -18.81 -14.09 -10.05
C VAL A 74 -18.85 -14.74 -11.44
N HIS A 75 -19.89 -14.47 -12.23
CA HIS A 75 -19.96 -14.91 -13.62
C HIS A 75 -18.86 -14.30 -14.49
N GLN A 76 -18.61 -12.99 -14.35
CA GLN A 76 -17.55 -12.30 -15.07
C GLN A 76 -16.15 -12.74 -14.64
N MET A 77 -15.96 -13.25 -13.42
CA MET A 77 -14.67 -13.81 -13.01
C MET A 77 -14.43 -15.23 -13.58
N ASN A 78 -15.49 -15.87 -14.05
CA ASN A 78 -15.49 -17.26 -14.49
C ASN A 78 -15.57 -17.45 -16.01
N ASP A 79 -15.98 -16.42 -16.74
CA ASP A 79 -15.97 -16.40 -18.18
C ASP A 79 -14.53 -16.46 -18.73
N GLU A 80 -14.32 -17.27 -19.78
CA GLU A 80 -12.98 -17.58 -20.31
C GLU A 80 -12.26 -16.33 -20.80
N LEU A 81 -13.00 -15.42 -21.44
CA LEU A 81 -12.45 -14.19 -22.01
C LEU A 81 -11.97 -13.24 -20.90
N THR A 82 -12.80 -13.07 -19.88
CA THR A 82 -12.58 -12.13 -18.79
C THR A 82 -11.56 -12.64 -17.77
N ARG A 83 -11.38 -13.96 -17.64
CA ARG A 83 -10.29 -14.57 -16.87
C ARG A 83 -8.90 -14.17 -17.36
N MET A 84 -8.73 -13.84 -18.65
CA MET A 84 -7.44 -13.39 -19.19
C MET A 84 -6.96 -12.05 -18.63
N VAL A 85 -7.83 -11.29 -17.95
CA VAL A 85 -7.47 -10.05 -17.25
C VAL A 85 -6.67 -10.33 -15.97
N LEU A 86 -6.79 -11.54 -15.41
CA LEU A 86 -6.16 -11.91 -14.15
C LEU A 86 -4.64 -12.08 -14.32
N ASN A 87 -3.89 -11.51 -13.40
CA ASN A 87 -2.44 -11.65 -13.39
C ASN A 87 -2.03 -13.08 -12.98
N PRO A 88 -1.25 -13.80 -13.80
CA PRO A 88 -0.83 -15.18 -13.51
C PRO A 88 0.11 -15.29 -12.31
N ASP A 89 0.84 -14.23 -11.96
CA ASP A 89 1.83 -14.24 -10.88
C ASP A 89 1.22 -14.03 -9.48
N VAL A 90 -0.08 -13.73 -9.40
CA VAL A 90 -0.77 -13.45 -8.13
C VAL A 90 -1.86 -14.49 -7.89
N THR A 91 -1.66 -15.32 -6.88
CA THR A 91 -2.52 -16.45 -6.50
C THR A 91 -3.99 -16.07 -6.32
N VAL A 92 -4.91 -16.33 -7.25
CA VAL A 92 -6.36 -16.07 -7.06
C VAL A 92 -6.86 -16.77 -5.77
N ARG A 93 -7.55 -16.02 -4.90
CA ARG A 93 -7.86 -16.47 -3.53
C ARG A 93 -9.30 -17.01 -3.45
N SER A 94 -9.48 -18.12 -2.74
CA SER A 94 -10.80 -18.70 -2.44
C SER A 94 -11.49 -18.00 -1.25
N ARG A 95 -12.72 -18.43 -0.93
CA ARG A 95 -13.40 -18.04 0.30
C ARG A 95 -12.60 -18.42 1.55
N GLY A 96 -12.82 -17.69 2.63
CA GLY A 96 -12.28 -18.02 3.95
C GLY A 96 -10.82 -17.58 4.17
N VAL A 97 -10.25 -16.82 3.25
CA VAL A 97 -8.84 -16.38 3.31
C VAL A 97 -8.76 -14.88 3.57
N MET A 98 -7.77 -14.48 4.37
CA MET A 98 -7.41 -13.09 4.59
C MET A 98 -6.44 -12.59 3.52
N GLU A 99 -6.62 -11.37 3.08
CA GLU A 99 -5.76 -10.67 2.14
C GLU A 99 -5.37 -9.29 2.65
N LYS A 100 -4.31 -8.73 2.07
CA LYS A 100 -3.77 -7.42 2.44
C LYS A 100 -2.80 -6.93 1.36
N CYS A 101 -2.37 -5.67 1.48
CA CYS A 101 -1.23 -5.17 0.69
C CYS A 101 0.06 -5.93 1.04
N SER A 102 0.67 -6.55 0.02
CA SER A 102 1.93 -7.29 0.09
C SER A 102 3.12 -6.54 -0.52
N PHE A 103 2.98 -5.23 -0.75
CA PHE A 103 3.94 -4.41 -1.52
C PHE A 103 4.30 -5.00 -2.88
N CYS A 104 3.28 -5.54 -3.57
CA CYS A 104 3.43 -6.16 -4.89
C CYS A 104 4.58 -7.17 -4.93
N ILE A 105 4.57 -8.13 -3.98
CA ILE A 105 5.62 -9.12 -3.83
C ILE A 105 6.00 -9.79 -5.17
N GLN A 106 5.03 -10.07 -6.03
CA GLN A 106 5.25 -10.64 -7.36
C GLN A 106 6.21 -9.79 -8.23
N ARG A 107 6.10 -8.46 -8.17
CA ARG A 107 6.97 -7.54 -8.92
C ARG A 107 8.36 -7.46 -8.29
N THR A 108 8.41 -7.41 -6.95
CA THR A 108 9.70 -7.36 -6.23
C THR A 108 10.51 -8.65 -6.43
N GLN A 109 9.87 -9.82 -6.41
CA GLN A 109 10.54 -11.10 -6.63
C GLN A 109 11.00 -11.24 -8.08
N ALA A 110 10.20 -10.81 -9.07
CA ALA A 110 10.60 -10.81 -10.47
C ALA A 110 11.83 -9.92 -10.71
N ALA A 111 11.82 -8.67 -10.23
CA ALA A 111 12.96 -7.77 -10.35
C ALA A 111 14.22 -8.31 -9.67
N LYS A 112 14.07 -8.87 -8.46
CA LYS A 112 15.18 -9.53 -7.74
C LYS A 112 15.72 -10.73 -8.50
N LEU A 113 14.85 -11.53 -9.13
CA LEU A 113 15.26 -12.68 -9.92
C LEU A 113 16.11 -12.25 -11.11
N THR A 114 15.70 -11.19 -11.83
CA THR A 114 16.47 -10.62 -12.94
C THR A 114 17.83 -10.11 -12.49
N ALA A 115 17.89 -9.28 -11.44
CA ALA A 115 19.15 -8.79 -10.89
C ALA A 115 20.08 -9.93 -10.43
N LYS A 116 19.53 -10.97 -9.80
CA LYS A 116 20.30 -12.15 -9.38
C LYS A 116 20.84 -12.96 -10.56
N LYS A 117 20.08 -13.09 -11.66
CA LYS A 117 20.56 -13.75 -12.89
C LYS A 117 21.71 -12.98 -13.54
N GLU A 118 21.67 -11.65 -13.45
CA GLU A 118 22.72 -10.76 -13.97
C GLU A 118 23.91 -10.59 -13.02
N GLY A 119 23.87 -11.21 -11.83
CA GLY A 119 24.95 -11.14 -10.84
C GLY A 119 25.11 -9.76 -10.19
N ARG A 120 24.09 -8.90 -10.25
CA ARG A 120 24.09 -7.55 -9.68
C ARG A 120 23.09 -7.40 -8.54
N VAL A 121 23.26 -6.31 -7.78
CA VAL A 121 22.29 -5.89 -6.78
C VAL A 121 21.09 -5.22 -7.49
N LEU A 122 19.90 -5.35 -6.88
CA LEU A 122 18.68 -4.69 -7.36
C LEU A 122 18.87 -3.17 -7.34
N ALA A 123 18.66 -2.52 -8.49
CA ALA A 123 18.76 -1.07 -8.59
C ALA A 123 17.46 -0.38 -8.12
N ASP A 124 17.57 0.85 -7.64
CA ASP A 124 16.40 1.63 -7.26
C ASP A 124 15.52 1.93 -8.48
N GLY A 125 14.20 1.84 -8.31
CA GLY A 125 13.23 2.04 -9.39
C GLY A 125 13.05 0.86 -10.36
N GLU A 126 13.82 -0.22 -10.25
CA GLU A 126 13.61 -1.45 -11.04
C GLU A 126 12.37 -2.23 -10.56
N ALA A 127 12.12 -2.24 -9.25
CA ALA A 127 10.91 -2.81 -8.65
C ALA A 127 9.89 -1.72 -8.31
N LYS A 128 9.00 -1.39 -9.25
CA LYS A 128 7.89 -0.44 -9.03
C LYS A 128 6.60 -1.17 -8.64
N THR A 129 6.01 -0.77 -7.51
CA THR A 129 4.70 -1.29 -7.10
C THR A 129 3.60 -0.81 -8.04
N ALA A 130 2.49 -1.56 -8.13
CA ALA A 130 1.37 -1.20 -9.00
C ALA A 130 0.77 0.17 -8.62
N CYS A 131 0.63 0.44 -7.32
CA CYS A 131 0.11 1.71 -6.82
C CYS A 131 1.06 2.89 -7.07
N GLN A 132 2.38 2.69 -6.97
CA GLN A 132 3.38 3.70 -7.36
C GLN A 132 3.30 4.01 -8.86
N GLN A 133 3.30 2.98 -9.71
CA GLN A 133 3.31 3.17 -11.16
C GLN A 133 2.02 3.82 -11.69
N ALA A 134 0.87 3.53 -11.07
CA ALA A 134 -0.42 4.07 -11.50
C ALA A 134 -0.65 5.52 -11.04
N CYS A 135 0.09 6.00 -10.04
CA CYS A 135 -0.11 7.33 -9.49
C CYS A 135 0.52 8.40 -10.39
N ALA A 136 -0.29 9.17 -11.12
CA ALA A 136 0.19 10.24 -12.00
C ALA A 136 0.90 11.38 -11.26
N GLY A 137 0.62 11.57 -9.96
CA GLY A 137 1.23 12.61 -9.13
C GLY A 137 2.44 12.14 -8.32
N ASP A 138 2.97 10.94 -8.59
CA ASP A 138 4.14 10.36 -7.89
C ASP A 138 4.06 10.39 -6.36
N ALA A 139 2.85 10.31 -5.80
CA ALA A 139 2.62 10.45 -4.36
C ALA A 139 3.14 9.27 -3.53
N ILE A 140 3.37 8.12 -4.16
CA ILE A 140 3.84 6.89 -3.51
C ILE A 140 5.23 6.58 -4.03
N VAL A 141 6.22 6.62 -3.15
CA VAL A 141 7.60 6.23 -3.46
C VAL A 141 7.91 4.93 -2.74
N PHE A 142 8.31 3.91 -3.49
CA PHE A 142 8.73 2.61 -2.97
C PHE A 142 10.15 2.30 -3.42
N GLY A 143 10.95 1.68 -2.54
CA GLY A 143 12.38 1.44 -2.77
C GLY A 143 13.06 0.81 -1.55
N ASN A 144 14.36 0.58 -1.67
CA ASN A 144 15.17 -0.02 -0.62
C ASN A 144 15.64 1.02 0.40
N VAL A 145 15.23 0.87 1.66
CA VAL A 145 15.59 1.78 2.76
C VAL A 145 17.05 1.60 3.22
N HIS A 146 17.66 0.44 2.98
CA HIS A 146 19.07 0.23 3.32
C HIS A 146 20.03 0.94 2.36
N ASP A 147 19.58 1.25 1.13
CA ASP A 147 20.33 2.05 0.20
C ASP A 147 20.15 3.54 0.52
N LYS A 148 21.26 4.23 0.82
CA LYS A 148 21.27 5.67 1.12
C LYS A 148 20.97 6.53 -0.10
N GLN A 149 21.18 6.01 -1.31
CA GLN A 149 20.95 6.75 -2.56
C GLN A 149 19.54 6.55 -3.14
N SER A 150 18.73 5.67 -2.55
CA SER A 150 17.37 5.40 -3.02
C SER A 150 16.46 6.62 -2.86
N GLN A 151 15.47 6.72 -3.74
CA GLN A 151 14.46 7.78 -3.72
C GLN A 151 13.70 7.81 -2.38
N VAL A 152 13.38 6.64 -1.80
CA VAL A 152 12.70 6.56 -0.50
C VAL A 152 13.54 7.18 0.61
N THR A 153 14.84 6.85 0.66
CA THR A 153 15.73 7.37 1.70
C THR A 153 15.89 8.88 1.57
N LYS A 154 16.05 9.40 0.33
CA LYS A 154 16.11 10.85 0.05
C LYS A 154 14.84 11.56 0.49
N VAL A 155 13.66 11.08 0.08
CA VAL A 155 12.37 11.67 0.48
C VAL A 155 12.20 11.74 2.00
N ARG A 156 12.63 10.70 2.73
CA ARG A 156 12.60 10.68 4.20
C ARG A 156 13.57 11.69 4.83
N LEU A 157 14.79 11.79 4.30
CA LEU A 157 15.83 12.69 4.81
C LEU A 157 15.53 14.16 4.50
N ASP A 158 14.96 14.45 3.33
CA ASP A 158 14.67 15.82 2.87
C ASP A 158 13.43 16.41 3.54
N ASN A 159 12.55 15.59 4.13
CA ASN A 159 11.27 16.02 4.72
C ASN A 159 11.13 15.67 6.21
N PRO A 160 12.10 16.00 7.09
CA PRO A 160 12.09 15.55 8.49
C PRO A 160 10.89 16.11 9.27
N GLN A 161 10.53 17.38 9.04
CA GLN A 161 9.43 18.07 9.73
C GLN A 161 8.03 17.65 9.26
N ARG A 162 7.93 16.99 8.09
CA ARG A 162 6.65 16.60 7.50
C ARG A 162 6.40 15.10 7.59
N SER A 163 7.45 14.32 7.80
CA SER A 163 7.37 12.87 7.89
C SER A 163 6.75 12.45 9.22
N TYR A 164 5.74 11.59 9.17
CA TYR A 164 5.16 10.97 10.36
C TYR A 164 4.74 9.54 10.07
N TYR A 165 4.71 8.71 11.11
CA TYR A 165 4.14 7.37 11.06
C TYR A 165 2.73 7.40 11.65
N VAL A 166 1.84 6.59 11.07
CA VAL A 166 0.45 6.54 11.54
C VAL A 166 0.38 5.64 12.78
N LEU A 167 -0.24 6.16 13.86
CA LEU A 167 -0.39 5.47 15.15
C LEU A 167 0.96 5.08 15.82
N GLU A 168 1.89 6.02 15.89
CA GLU A 168 3.20 5.84 16.56
C GLU A 168 3.08 5.42 18.03
N GLN A 169 2.03 5.86 18.72
CA GLN A 169 1.78 5.58 20.13
C GLN A 169 1.65 4.08 20.42
N LEU A 170 1.24 3.28 19.43
CA LEU A 170 1.10 1.82 19.56
C LEU A 170 2.41 1.05 19.35
N HIS A 171 3.51 1.74 18.99
CA HIS A 171 4.82 1.15 18.74
C HIS A 171 4.81 -0.05 17.78
N VAL A 172 4.01 0.06 16.70
CA VAL A 172 3.91 -0.97 15.64
C VAL A 172 4.97 -0.83 14.55
N LEU A 173 5.80 0.21 14.62
CA LEU A 173 6.93 0.49 13.71
C LEU A 173 6.58 0.26 12.23
N PRO A 174 5.64 1.05 11.65
CA PRO A 174 5.20 0.83 10.28
C PRO A 174 6.28 1.23 9.27
N ASN A 175 6.43 0.43 8.21
CA ASN A 175 7.42 0.68 7.16
C ASN A 175 6.97 1.74 6.14
N VAL A 176 5.71 2.18 6.22
CA VAL A 176 5.16 3.27 5.40
C VAL A 176 5.22 4.55 6.23
N THR A 177 5.89 5.55 5.68
CA THR A 177 5.94 6.91 6.23
C THR A 177 5.03 7.80 5.39
N TYR A 178 4.26 8.66 6.03
CA TYR A 178 3.40 9.62 5.34
C TYR A 178 4.00 11.02 5.44
N LEU A 179 3.69 11.86 4.46
CA LEU A 179 4.03 13.28 4.49
C LEU A 179 2.80 14.09 4.85
N ALA A 180 2.96 15.05 5.76
CA ALA A 180 1.91 15.99 6.10
C ALA A 180 1.49 16.81 4.87
N LYS A 181 0.17 16.95 4.69
CA LYS A 181 -0.41 17.79 3.64
C LYS A 181 -0.21 19.25 4.02
N ILE A 182 0.62 19.95 3.27
CA ILE A 182 0.72 21.41 3.35
C ILE A 182 -0.34 21.98 2.42
N ARG A 183 -1.21 22.83 2.95
CA ARG A 183 -2.16 23.62 2.16
C ARG A 183 -1.64 25.05 2.19
N ASN A 184 -1.32 25.59 1.02
CA ASN A 184 -1.01 27.00 0.90
C ASN A 184 -2.34 27.76 0.97
N THR A 185 -2.54 28.53 2.03
CA THR A 185 -3.70 29.41 2.22
C THR A 185 -3.23 30.84 2.10
N ASP A 186 -4.07 31.73 1.53
CA ASP A 186 -3.75 33.16 1.40
C ASP A 186 -3.75 33.91 2.74
N GLU A 187 -4.14 33.23 3.82
CA GLU A 187 -4.06 33.75 5.19
C GLU A 187 -2.59 33.84 5.63
N ILE A 188 -2.10 35.08 5.78
CA ILE A 188 -0.80 35.37 6.38
C ILE A 188 -0.90 34.97 7.86
N ILE A 189 -0.32 33.84 8.23
CA ILE A 189 -0.15 33.48 9.63
C ILE A 189 0.92 34.42 10.19
N GLU A 190 0.50 35.51 10.85
CA GLU A 190 1.41 36.33 11.65
C GLU A 190 2.13 35.40 12.64
N THR A 191 3.44 35.27 12.49
CA THR A 191 4.27 34.52 13.43
C THR A 191 4.27 35.27 14.76
N GLY A 192 3.28 34.97 15.60
CA GLY A 192 3.10 35.56 16.92
C GLY A 192 4.37 35.45 17.73
N HIS A 193 5.04 36.59 17.91
CA HIS A 193 6.05 36.75 18.93
C HIS A 193 5.38 36.57 20.28
N HIS A 194 5.94 35.68 21.11
CA HIS A 194 5.69 35.74 22.53
C HIS A 194 6.24 37.08 23.05
N GLY A 195 5.37 38.07 23.23
CA GLY A 195 5.69 39.28 24.00
C GLY A 195 5.14 40.58 23.42
N ALA A 196 4.16 41.11 24.15
CA ALA A 196 3.79 42.52 24.29
C ALA A 196 3.23 43.30 23.08
N GLU A 197 2.13 43.98 23.38
CA GLU A 197 1.34 44.91 22.58
C GLU A 197 2.18 45.98 21.86
N ALA A 198 1.85 46.27 20.59
CA ALA A 198 1.60 47.64 20.08
C ALA A 198 1.42 47.67 18.54
N GLU A 199 0.28 48.21 18.14
CA GLU A 199 0.00 49.06 16.96
C GLU A 199 0.27 48.56 15.52
N HIS A 200 -0.83 48.47 14.77
CA HIS A 200 -0.89 48.21 13.34
C HIS A 200 -0.23 49.31 12.51
N GLU A 201 0.72 48.94 11.65
CA GLU A 201 1.02 49.70 10.43
C GLU A 201 1.05 48.73 9.25
N ALA A 202 0.15 48.95 8.29
CA ALA A 202 -0.10 48.04 7.16
C ALA A 202 1.01 48.15 6.10
N THR A 203 1.69 47.04 5.80
CA THR A 203 2.58 46.93 4.63
C THR A 203 1.91 46.22 3.46
N VAL A 204 2.01 46.86 2.29
CA VAL A 204 1.40 46.52 0.99
C VAL A 204 1.84 45.15 0.47
N PRO A 205 0.94 44.32 -0.11
CA PRO A 205 1.31 43.04 -0.69
C PRO A 205 2.08 43.19 -2.02
N ALA A 206 2.97 42.23 -2.28
CA ALA A 206 3.84 42.19 -3.45
C ALA A 206 3.06 42.07 -4.77
N ALA A 207 3.49 42.83 -5.77
CA ALA A 207 2.89 42.90 -7.10
C ALA A 207 2.94 41.54 -7.83
N GLY A 208 1.82 41.16 -8.43
CA GLY A 208 1.68 39.95 -9.24
C GLY A 208 2.56 39.97 -10.49
N HIS A 209 3.11 38.80 -10.81
CA HIS A 209 3.82 38.56 -12.07
C HIS A 209 2.83 38.61 -13.25
N GLU A 210 3.03 39.55 -14.18
CA GLU A 210 2.37 39.56 -15.49
C GLU A 210 2.82 38.37 -16.36
N GLU A 211 1.85 37.63 -16.89
CA GLU A 211 2.06 36.65 -17.96
C GLU A 211 2.52 37.36 -19.24
N VAL A 212 3.77 37.13 -19.63
CA VAL A 212 4.26 37.50 -20.97
C VAL A 212 3.80 36.43 -21.96
N LYS A 213 2.77 36.75 -22.75
CA LYS A 213 2.41 36.01 -23.96
C LYS A 213 3.45 36.28 -25.06
N HIS A 214 4.08 35.21 -25.55
CA HIS A 214 4.65 35.13 -26.89
C HIS A 214 4.07 33.92 -27.61
#